data_AF-A0A5J4W268-F1
#
_entry.id   AF-A0A5J4W268-F1
#
_cell.length_a   1.000
_cell.length_b   1.000
_cell.length_c   1.000
_cell.angle_alpha   90.00
_cell.angle_beta   90.00
_cell.angle_gamma   90.00
#
_symmetry.space_group_name_H-M   'P 1'
#
loop_
_entity.id
_entity.type
_entity.pdbx_description
1 polymer ?
#
loop_
_entity_poly.entity_id
_entity_poly.type
_entity_poly.pdbx_seq_one_letter_code
_entity_poly.pdbx_strand_id
1 'polypeptide(L)'
;MYTDNTRTREQPHKRFSVYMLDINFADQSSKKFIVASDTKVGELVQKIIQKLGITQDFESLDLFEARVINSVSLERYLRNIEVVPRILAPAKLVFIKRIFFYNNKNDPSALHMKFIQLRADVLRGHYAFSERDFHELDAFDLQISYGPPAPNKFYHSNEYQFALSLSNVNLLFFIFIRFLVLKYHP
;
A
#
# COMPACT_ATOMS: atom_id res chain seq x y z
N MET A 1 28.27 -54.09 37.78
CA MET A 1 27.31 -52.97 37.99
C MET A 1 27.75 -51.79 37.15
N TYR A 2 27.10 -51.53 36.03
CA TYR A 2 27.16 -50.24 35.33
C TYR A 2 25.82 -50.06 34.61
N THR A 3 24.97 -49.18 35.13
CA THR A 3 23.73 -48.74 34.47
C THR A 3 24.04 -47.45 33.74
N ASP A 4 23.94 -47.51 32.42
CA ASP A 4 24.13 -46.38 31.51
C ASP A 4 22.87 -45.50 31.54
N ASN A 5 22.97 -44.35 32.20
CA ASN A 5 21.90 -43.36 32.30
C ASN A 5 21.99 -42.39 31.12
N THR A 6 21.45 -42.79 29.97
CA THR A 6 21.20 -41.87 28.85
C THR A 6 20.06 -40.93 29.20
N ARG A 7 20.41 -39.80 29.82
CA ARG A 7 19.53 -38.64 29.98
C ARG A 7 19.20 -38.07 28.60
N THR A 8 18.02 -38.39 28.09
CA THR A 8 17.37 -37.68 26.99
C THR A 8 17.18 -36.23 27.42
N ARG A 9 17.99 -35.30 26.86
CA ARG A 9 17.76 -33.86 27.01
C ARG A 9 16.50 -33.50 26.24
N GLU A 10 15.38 -33.38 26.95
CA GLU A 10 14.18 -32.72 26.42
C GLU A 10 14.56 -31.29 26.03
N GLN A 11 14.46 -30.99 24.73
CA GLN A 11 14.60 -29.62 24.24
C GLN A 11 13.42 -28.80 24.78
N PRO A 12 13.66 -27.61 25.37
CA PRO A 12 12.56 -26.78 25.83
C PRO A 12 11.71 -26.38 24.62
N HIS A 13 10.42 -26.73 24.65
CA HIS A 13 9.43 -26.27 23.67
C HIS A 13 9.49 -24.75 23.59
N LYS A 14 10.07 -24.23 22.50
CA LYS A 14 10.12 -22.81 22.19
C LYS A 14 8.67 -22.34 22.00
N ARG A 15 8.09 -21.70 23.02
CA ARG A 15 6.77 -21.08 22.90
C ARG A 15 6.87 -19.98 21.85
N PHE A 16 6.36 -20.25 20.64
CA PHE A 16 6.25 -19.23 19.60
C PHE A 16 5.23 -18.19 20.06
N SER A 17 5.71 -16.99 20.38
CA SER A 17 4.80 -15.86 20.61
C SER A 17 4.28 -15.39 19.25
N VAL A 18 2.98 -15.19 19.17
CA VAL A 18 2.27 -14.77 17.96
C VAL A 18 1.76 -13.36 18.19
N TYR A 19 1.95 -12.48 17.19
CA TYR A 19 1.56 -11.08 17.24
C TYR A 19 0.54 -10.79 16.15
N MET A 20 -0.43 -9.93 16.47
CA MET A 20 -1.35 -9.36 15.50
C MET A 20 -0.87 -7.96 15.14
N LEU A 21 -0.44 -7.77 13.89
CA LEU A 21 0.04 -6.50 13.37
C LEU A 21 -1.02 -5.85 12.49
N ASP A 22 -1.11 -4.54 12.54
CA ASP A 22 -1.95 -3.76 11.65
C ASP A 22 -1.09 -3.10 10.55
N ILE A 23 -1.41 -3.40 9.30
CA ILE A 23 -0.70 -2.91 8.12
C ILE A 23 -1.59 -1.89 7.42
N ASN A 24 -1.11 -0.66 7.32
CA ASN A 24 -1.84 0.47 6.76
C ASN A 24 -1.51 0.64 5.29
N PHE A 25 -2.48 1.15 4.53
CA PHE A 25 -2.35 1.48 3.12
C PHE A 25 -2.57 2.99 2.91
N ALA A 26 -2.23 3.48 1.72
CA ALA A 26 -2.28 4.91 1.41
C ALA A 26 -3.70 5.50 1.37
N ASP A 27 -4.71 4.66 1.18
CA ASP A 27 -6.14 5.02 1.22
C ASP A 27 -6.71 5.09 2.65
N GLN A 28 -5.84 5.07 3.67
CA GLN A 28 -6.20 5.06 5.11
C GLN A 28 -6.86 3.75 5.58
N SER A 29 -6.98 2.74 4.72
CA SER A 29 -7.42 1.42 5.13
C SER A 29 -6.30 0.69 5.88
N SER A 30 -6.70 -0.31 6.68
CA SER A 30 -5.74 -1.16 7.38
C SER A 30 -6.17 -2.62 7.35
N LYS A 31 -5.19 -3.53 7.40
CA LYS A 31 -5.42 -4.97 7.39
C LYS A 31 -4.53 -5.65 8.42
N LYS A 32 -5.15 -6.53 9.19
CA LYS A 32 -4.49 -7.27 10.26
C LYS A 32 -3.80 -8.53 9.74
N PHE A 33 -2.56 -8.73 10.16
CA PHE A 33 -1.76 -9.92 9.85
C PHE A 33 -1.26 -10.57 11.14
N ILE A 34 -1.42 -11.89 11.21
CA ILE A 34 -0.88 -12.69 12.30
C ILE A 34 0.55 -13.11 11.90
N VAL A 35 1.53 -12.84 12.77
CA VAL A 35 2.95 -13.15 12.54
C VAL A 35 3.59 -13.81 13.76
N ALA A 36 4.67 -14.54 13.55
CA ALA A 36 5.48 -15.10 14.64
C ALA A 36 6.49 -14.08 15.15
N SER A 37 7.04 -14.30 16.35
CA SER A 37 8.00 -13.43 17.02
C SER A 37 9.28 -13.11 16.25
N ASP A 38 9.64 -14.00 15.32
CA ASP A 38 10.85 -13.96 14.50
C ASP A 38 10.57 -13.68 13.02
N THR A 39 9.30 -13.40 12.66
CA THR A 39 8.92 -13.08 11.28
C THR A 39 9.68 -11.86 10.78
N LYS A 40 10.33 -12.04 9.63
CA LYS A 40 11.08 -10.99 8.95
C LYS A 40 10.18 -10.09 8.12
N VAL A 41 10.62 -8.85 7.88
CA VAL A 41 9.91 -7.90 7.01
C VAL A 41 9.62 -8.49 5.63
N GLY A 42 10.62 -9.13 5.00
CA GLY A 42 10.45 -9.72 3.66
C GLY A 42 9.38 -10.83 3.62
N GLU A 43 9.30 -11.64 4.68
CA GLU A 43 8.27 -12.70 4.81
C GLU A 43 6.87 -12.08 4.96
N LEU A 44 6.75 -11.01 5.74
CA LEU A 44 5.49 -10.29 5.90
C LEU A 44 5.07 -9.59 4.60
N VAL A 45 5.99 -8.95 3.89
CA VAL A 45 5.75 -8.33 2.58
C VAL A 45 5.23 -9.36 1.58
N GLN A 46 5.87 -10.52 1.48
CA GLN A 46 5.39 -11.62 0.62
C GLN A 46 3.98 -12.08 1.01
N LYS A 47 3.70 -12.20 2.31
CA LYS A 47 2.37 -12.56 2.82
C LYS A 47 1.31 -11.50 2.46
N ILE A 48 1.66 -10.22 2.51
CA ILE A 48 0.77 -9.12 2.09
C ILE A 48 0.49 -9.21 0.58
N ILE A 49 1.54 -9.32 -0.24
CA ILE A 49 1.45 -9.45 -1.70
C ILE A 49 0.52 -10.60 -2.10
N GLN A 50 0.74 -11.79 -1.53
CA GLN A 50 -0.11 -12.97 -1.77
C GLN A 50 -1.55 -12.71 -1.37
N LYS A 51 -1.77 -12.07 -0.21
CA LYS A 51 -3.11 -11.78 0.31
C LYS A 51 -3.85 -10.71 -0.49
N LEU A 52 -3.14 -9.84 -1.20
CA LEU A 52 -3.71 -8.84 -2.12
C LEU A 52 -3.88 -9.40 -3.55
N GLY A 53 -3.40 -10.61 -3.82
CA GLY A 53 -3.46 -11.21 -5.15
C GLY A 53 -2.61 -10.45 -6.18
N ILE A 54 -1.55 -9.79 -5.71
CA ILE A 54 -0.57 -9.15 -6.59
C ILE A 54 0.27 -10.27 -7.22
N THR A 55 0.47 -10.19 -8.53
CA THR A 55 1.12 -11.19 -9.39
C THR A 55 2.30 -10.63 -10.18
N GLN A 56 2.46 -9.31 -10.21
CA GLN A 56 3.55 -8.61 -10.88
C GLN A 56 4.21 -7.62 -9.94
N ASP A 57 5.45 -7.27 -10.25
CA ASP A 57 6.14 -6.12 -9.66
C ASP A 57 6.28 -6.18 -8.12
N PHE A 58 6.73 -7.34 -7.65
CA PHE A 58 6.96 -7.62 -6.23
C PHE A 58 8.10 -6.80 -5.64
N GLU A 59 9.14 -6.52 -6.44
CA GLU A 59 10.37 -5.87 -6.00
C GLU A 59 10.19 -4.37 -5.70
N SER A 60 9.11 -3.77 -6.22
CA SER A 60 8.78 -2.38 -5.91
C SER A 60 7.94 -2.22 -4.65
N LEU A 61 7.45 -3.30 -4.05
CA LEU A 61 6.54 -3.25 -2.90
C LEU A 61 7.30 -3.55 -1.61
N ASP A 62 7.11 -2.71 -0.61
CA ASP A 62 7.84 -2.83 0.65
C ASP A 62 7.08 -2.25 1.84
N LEU A 63 7.65 -2.40 3.03
CA LEU A 63 7.09 -1.94 4.28
C LEU A 63 7.90 -0.77 4.85
N PHE A 64 7.18 0.25 5.27
CA PHE A 64 7.74 1.42 5.91
C PHE A 64 7.19 1.55 7.32
N GLU A 65 8.01 2.16 8.15
CA GLU A 65 7.67 2.55 9.50
C GLU A 65 7.40 4.05 9.52
N ALA A 66 6.16 4.43 9.80
CA ALA A 66 5.76 5.82 9.96
C ALA A 66 5.58 6.16 11.45
N ARG A 67 6.27 7.19 11.92
CA ARG A 67 6.20 7.70 13.30
C ARG A 67 5.98 9.20 13.28
N VAL A 68 5.22 9.69 14.25
CA VAL A 68 5.16 11.13 14.52
C VAL A 68 6.01 11.41 15.76
N ILE A 69 7.07 12.20 15.59
CA ILE A 69 7.95 12.62 16.69
C ILE A 69 7.96 14.14 16.71
N ASN A 70 7.55 14.75 17.81
CA ASN A 70 7.50 16.22 17.96
C ASN A 70 6.76 16.93 16.82
N SER A 71 5.59 16.40 16.43
CA SER A 71 4.77 16.90 15.32
C SER A 71 5.40 16.80 13.92
N VAL A 72 6.55 16.12 13.79
CA VAL A 72 7.18 15.81 12.50
C VAL A 72 6.86 14.37 12.12
N SER A 73 6.36 14.17 10.90
CA SER A 73 6.17 12.85 10.32
C SER A 73 7.52 12.32 9.84
N LEU A 74 7.93 11.17 10.37
CA LEU A 74 9.14 10.46 9.99
C LEU A 74 8.76 9.11 9.40
N GLU A 75 9.20 8.85 8.18
CA GLU A 75 9.04 7.58 7.49
C GLU A 75 10.41 6.91 7.33
N ARG A 76 10.51 5.65 7.77
CA ARG A 76 11.72 4.85 7.68
C ARG A 76 11.45 3.58 6.89
N TYR A 77 12.29 3.34 5.89
CA TYR A 77 12.32 2.09 5.16
C TYR A 77 12.72 0.92 6.08
N LEU A 78 11.97 -0.19 6.01
CA LEU A 78 12.27 -1.42 6.74
C LEU A 78 13.00 -2.41 5.82
N ARG A 79 14.19 -2.84 6.21
CA ARG A 79 14.92 -3.83 5.41
C ARG A 79 14.31 -5.21 5.58
N ASN A 80 14.33 -6.00 4.51
CA ASN A 80 13.80 -7.37 4.46
C ASN A 80 14.32 -8.31 5.57
N ILE A 81 15.51 -8.06 6.11
CA ILE A 81 16.13 -8.87 7.17
C ILE A 81 15.69 -8.48 8.59
N GLU A 82 15.04 -7.32 8.76
CA GLU A 82 14.59 -6.84 10.07
C GLU A 82 13.41 -7.68 10.57
N VAL A 83 13.29 -7.81 11.90
CA VAL A 83 12.23 -8.60 12.56
C VAL A 83 11.08 -7.69 12.96
N VAL A 84 9.89 -7.92 12.42
CA VAL A 84 8.76 -6.97 12.50
C VAL A 84 8.24 -6.78 13.93
N PRO A 85 8.04 -7.82 14.76
CA PRO A 85 7.52 -7.64 16.12
C PRO A 85 8.46 -6.89 17.07
N ARG A 86 9.71 -6.60 16.69
CA ARG A 86 10.60 -5.74 17.47
C ARG A 86 10.38 -4.25 17.18
N ILE A 87 9.61 -3.95 16.15
CA ILE A 87 9.19 -2.62 15.71
C ILE A 87 7.86 -2.32 16.42
N LEU A 88 7.87 -2.28 17.76
CA LEU A 88 6.65 -2.02 18.54
C LEU A 88 6.60 -0.56 19.01
N ALA A 89 5.44 0.04 18.75
CA ALA A 89 4.80 1.25 19.28
C ALA A 89 5.68 2.48 19.65
N PRO A 90 5.33 3.69 19.16
CA PRO A 90 4.05 4.09 18.56
C PRO A 90 4.07 4.11 17.01
N ALA A 91 4.86 3.26 16.37
CA ALA A 91 5.03 3.29 14.92
C ALA A 91 3.89 2.61 14.15
N LYS A 92 3.46 3.22 13.05
CA LYS A 92 2.56 2.62 12.07
C LYS A 92 3.37 1.89 11.00
N LEU A 93 2.95 0.68 10.66
CA LEU A 93 3.48 -0.04 9.50
C LEU A 93 2.64 0.34 8.28
N VAL A 94 3.30 0.81 7.22
CA VAL A 94 2.65 1.27 5.99
C VAL A 94 3.21 0.45 4.83
N PHE A 95 2.32 -0.21 4.09
CA PHE A 95 2.70 -0.94 2.89
C PHE A 95 2.64 -0.01 1.70
N ILE A 96 3.78 0.18 1.03
CA ILE A 96 3.91 1.14 -0.06
C ILE A 96 4.65 0.55 -1.26
N LYS A 97 4.44 1.19 -2.39
CA LYS A 97 5.24 1.06 -3.59
C LYS A 97 6.40 2.05 -3.55
N ARG A 98 7.63 1.55 -3.56
CA ARG A 98 8.87 2.34 -3.57
C ARG A 98 9.27 2.77 -4.97
N ILE A 99 9.05 1.92 -5.97
CA ILE A 99 9.57 2.11 -7.33
C ILE A 99 8.40 2.17 -8.33
N PHE A 100 8.30 3.27 -9.09
CA PHE A 100 7.16 3.56 -9.97
C PHE A 100 7.39 3.25 -11.46
N PHE A 101 8.48 2.54 -11.80
CA PHE A 101 8.89 2.27 -13.19
C PHE A 101 8.07 1.20 -13.92
N TYR A 102 7.57 0.18 -13.22
CA TYR A 102 6.94 -0.96 -13.88
C TYR A 102 5.52 -0.65 -14.39
N ASN A 103 5.18 -1.27 -15.53
CA ASN A 103 3.87 -1.19 -16.16
C ASN A 103 2.98 -2.36 -15.70
N ASN A 104 2.15 -2.12 -14.69
CA ASN A 104 1.31 -3.13 -14.07
C ASN A 104 -0.09 -3.24 -14.70
N LYS A 105 -0.23 -2.91 -15.99
CA LYS A 105 -1.55 -2.86 -16.65
C LYS A 105 -2.33 -4.18 -16.58
N ASN A 106 -1.61 -5.30 -16.55
CA ASN A 106 -2.20 -6.64 -16.52
C ASN A 106 -2.43 -7.16 -15.10
N ASP A 107 -2.10 -6.38 -14.08
CA ASP A 107 -2.29 -6.72 -12.66
C ASP A 107 -3.12 -5.62 -11.98
N PRO A 108 -4.46 -5.79 -11.92
CA PRO A 108 -5.35 -4.79 -11.33
C PRO A 108 -5.01 -4.46 -9.88
N SER A 109 -4.53 -5.43 -9.08
CA SER A 109 -4.18 -5.20 -7.68
C SER A 109 -2.91 -4.36 -7.55
N ALA A 110 -1.87 -4.67 -8.33
CA ALA A 110 -0.64 -3.88 -8.35
C ALA A 110 -0.86 -2.47 -8.93
N LEU A 111 -1.73 -2.36 -9.93
CA LEU A 111 -2.18 -1.08 -10.46
C LEU A 111 -2.93 -0.30 -9.37
N HIS A 112 -3.86 -0.96 -8.67
CA HIS A 112 -4.66 -0.33 -7.61
C HIS A 112 -3.80 0.24 -6.49
N MET A 113 -2.83 -0.55 -6.02
CA MET A 113 -1.81 -0.10 -5.06
C MET A 113 -1.07 1.16 -5.52
N LYS A 114 -0.68 1.21 -6.80
CA LYS A 114 0.00 2.37 -7.38
C LYS A 114 -0.88 3.62 -7.35
N PHE A 115 -2.15 3.48 -7.71
CA PHE A 115 -3.10 4.59 -7.73
C PHE A 115 -3.41 5.15 -6.34
N ILE A 116 -3.73 4.31 -5.36
CA ILE A 116 -4.09 4.82 -4.02
C ILE A 116 -2.93 5.60 -3.39
N GLN A 117 -1.70 5.21 -3.68
CA GLN A 117 -0.51 5.91 -3.22
C GLN A 117 -0.31 7.24 -3.96
N LEU A 118 -0.36 7.23 -5.29
CA LEU A 118 -0.25 8.45 -6.09
C LEU A 118 -1.34 9.47 -5.74
N ARG A 119 -2.58 9.00 -5.55
CA ARG A 119 -3.70 9.83 -5.09
C ARG A 119 -3.40 10.46 -3.73
N ALA A 120 -2.91 9.67 -2.77
CA ALA A 120 -2.53 10.21 -1.46
C ALA A 120 -1.40 11.24 -1.56
N ASP A 121 -0.41 11.02 -2.42
CA ASP A 121 0.72 11.94 -2.63
C ASP A 121 0.27 13.25 -3.30
N VAL A 122 -0.66 13.18 -4.26
CA VAL A 122 -1.32 14.37 -4.86
C VAL A 122 -2.04 15.18 -3.78
N LEU A 123 -2.85 14.52 -2.95
CA LEU A 123 -3.62 15.18 -1.89
C LEU A 123 -2.73 15.77 -0.78
N ARG A 124 -1.52 15.24 -0.59
CA ARG A 124 -0.49 15.79 0.32
C ARG A 124 0.30 16.96 -0.29
N GLY A 125 0.10 17.25 -1.58
CA GLY A 125 0.83 18.30 -2.28
C GLY A 125 2.28 17.92 -2.62
N HIS A 126 2.59 16.62 -2.73
CA HIS A 126 3.92 16.17 -3.16
C HIS A 126 4.21 16.46 -4.64
N TYR A 127 3.18 16.82 -5.40
CA TYR A 127 3.27 17.13 -6.82
C TYR A 127 2.68 18.53 -7.09
N ALA A 128 3.36 19.29 -7.95
CA ALA A 128 2.87 20.58 -8.43
C ALA A 128 2.08 20.39 -9.72
N PHE A 129 0.82 20.85 -9.74
CA PHE A 129 -0.07 20.78 -10.89
C PHE A 129 -0.53 22.16 -11.31
N SER A 130 -0.88 22.33 -12.58
CA SER A 130 -1.75 23.43 -12.97
C SER A 130 -3.17 23.17 -12.44
N GLU A 131 -3.94 24.23 -12.23
CA GLU A 131 -5.36 24.13 -11.81
C GLU A 131 -6.17 23.21 -12.74
N ARG A 132 -5.94 23.33 -14.06
CA ARG A 132 -6.56 22.45 -15.05
C ARG A 132 -6.23 20.97 -14.83
N ASP A 133 -4.96 20.65 -14.62
CA ASP A 133 -4.52 19.26 -14.41
C ASP A 133 -5.14 18.68 -13.14
N PHE A 134 -5.27 19.51 -12.10
CA PHE A 134 -5.91 19.10 -10.85
C PHE A 134 -7.38 18.74 -11.06
N HIS A 135 -8.15 19.57 -11.79
CA HIS A 135 -9.55 19.26 -12.12
C HIS A 135 -9.70 18.03 -13.02
N GLU A 136 -8.79 17.81 -13.97
CA GLU A 136 -8.78 16.58 -14.79
C GLU A 136 -8.56 15.34 -13.91
N LEU A 137 -7.63 15.39 -12.94
CA LEU A 137 -7.39 14.30 -11.99
C LEU A 137 -8.58 14.06 -11.06
N ASP A 138 -9.25 15.11 -10.58
CA ASP A 138 -10.44 15.04 -9.74
C ASP A 138 -11.61 14.36 -10.48
N ALA A 139 -11.83 14.72 -11.75
CA ALA A 139 -12.83 14.08 -12.60
C ALA A 139 -12.58 12.57 -12.77
N PHE A 140 -11.31 12.16 -12.92
CA PHE A 140 -10.96 10.74 -12.95
C PHE A 140 -11.23 10.05 -11.61
N ASP A 141 -10.87 10.67 -10.48
CA ASP A 141 -11.08 10.10 -9.15
C ASP A 141 -12.57 9.86 -8.84
N LEU A 142 -13.43 10.82 -9.20
CA LEU A 142 -14.88 10.71 -9.09
C LEU A 142 -15.43 9.55 -9.93
N GLN A 143 -15.00 9.47 -11.18
CA GLN A 143 -15.41 8.40 -12.10
C GLN A 143 -14.97 7.01 -11.64
N ILE A 144 -13.77 6.91 -11.05
CA ILE A 144 -13.24 5.65 -10.49
C ILE A 144 -14.02 5.26 -9.22
N SER A 145 -14.32 6.22 -8.35
CA SER A 145 -14.94 5.99 -7.04
C SER A 145 -16.45 5.72 -7.15
N TYR A 146 -17.13 6.41 -8.06
CA TYR A 146 -18.60 6.42 -8.13
C TYR A 146 -19.17 5.87 -9.44
N GLY A 147 -18.31 5.57 -10.42
CA GLY A 147 -18.72 5.13 -11.76
C GLY A 147 -19.18 6.29 -12.64
N PRO A 148 -19.87 6.00 -13.76
CA PRO A 148 -20.31 7.02 -14.71
C PRO A 148 -21.23 8.08 -14.10
N PRO A 149 -21.21 9.32 -14.63
CA PRO A 149 -22.09 10.37 -14.16
C PRO A 149 -23.54 9.93 -14.32
N ALA A 150 -24.25 9.84 -13.22
CA ALA A 150 -25.68 9.59 -13.20
C ALA A 150 -26.36 10.87 -12.69
N PRO A 151 -27.33 11.45 -13.42
CA PRO A 151 -27.93 12.73 -13.06
C PRO A 151 -28.33 12.76 -11.58
N ASN A 152 -29.02 11.72 -11.12
CA ASN A 152 -29.52 11.57 -9.76
C ASN A 152 -28.46 11.42 -8.64
N LYS A 153 -27.16 11.28 -8.94
CA LYS A 153 -26.10 11.10 -7.93
C LYS A 153 -25.25 12.35 -7.68
N PHE A 154 -25.24 13.32 -8.59
CA PHE A 154 -24.31 14.46 -8.57
C PHE A 154 -25.00 15.84 -8.55
N TYR A 155 -26.32 15.89 -8.28
CA TYR A 155 -27.17 17.10 -8.37
C TYR A 155 -26.92 18.21 -7.32
N HIS A 156 -25.82 18.20 -6.57
CA HIS A 156 -25.57 19.19 -5.51
C HIS A 156 -24.31 20.06 -5.63
N SER A 157 -23.68 20.14 -6.81
CA SER A 157 -22.75 21.23 -7.09
C SER A 157 -22.84 21.67 -8.56
N ASN A 158 -23.17 22.94 -8.77
CA ASN A 158 -23.31 23.59 -10.08
C ASN A 158 -21.99 23.70 -10.89
N GLU A 159 -20.93 22.96 -10.53
CA GLU A 159 -19.57 23.21 -11.03
C GLU A 159 -18.99 22.07 -11.89
N TYR A 160 -19.67 20.93 -12.03
CA TYR A 160 -19.10 19.77 -12.73
C TYR A 160 -19.96 19.29 -13.90
N GLN A 161 -20.01 20.10 -14.97
CA GLN A 161 -20.42 19.64 -16.30
C GLN A 161 -19.20 19.37 -17.19
N PHE A 162 -18.47 18.29 -16.92
CA PHE A 162 -17.60 17.67 -17.92
C PHE A 162 -17.89 16.17 -17.97
N ALA A 163 -18.74 15.78 -18.92
CA ALA A 163 -19.01 14.40 -19.23
C ALA A 163 -18.04 13.92 -20.32
N LEU A 164 -17.12 13.03 -19.97
CA LEU A 164 -16.43 12.19 -20.95
C LEU A 164 -16.89 10.75 -20.75
N SER A 165 -17.59 10.21 -21.77
CA SER A 165 -17.94 8.80 -21.83
C SER A 165 -16.67 7.97 -22.04
N LEU A 166 -16.17 7.35 -20.98
CA LEU A 166 -15.10 6.36 -21.07
C LEU A 166 -15.54 5.14 -20.27
N SER A 167 -16.11 4.17 -20.98
CA SER A 167 -16.71 2.93 -20.50
C SER A 167 -15.69 1.88 -20.02
N ASN A 168 -14.51 2.30 -19.54
CA ASN A 168 -13.52 1.41 -18.97
C ASN A 168 -12.81 2.06 -17.79
N VAL A 169 -13.26 1.71 -16.58
CA VAL A 169 -12.63 2.14 -15.31
C VAL A 169 -11.14 1.80 -15.31
N ASN A 170 -10.75 0.62 -15.82
CA ASN A 170 -9.34 0.22 -15.95
C ASN A 170 -8.52 1.10 -16.90
N LEU A 171 -9.16 1.66 -17.95
CA LEU A 171 -8.49 2.55 -18.89
C LEU A 171 -8.29 3.95 -18.29
N LEU A 172 -9.31 4.46 -17.59
CA LEU A 172 -9.26 5.74 -16.89
C LEU A 172 -8.21 5.72 -15.76
N PHE A 173 -8.18 4.63 -15.03
CA PHE A 173 -7.18 4.35 -14.01
C PHE A 173 -5.76 4.31 -14.58
N PHE A 174 -5.60 3.68 -15.73
CA PHE A 174 -4.33 3.64 -16.46
C PHE A 174 -3.93 5.02 -16.99
N ILE A 175 -4.88 5.82 -17.49
CA ILE A 175 -4.65 7.20 -17.95
C ILE A 175 -4.19 8.09 -16.78
N PHE A 176 -4.87 8.03 -15.64
CA PHE A 176 -4.49 8.75 -14.42
C PHE A 176 -3.03 8.46 -14.02
N ILE A 177 -2.68 7.18 -13.94
CA ILE A 177 -1.33 6.75 -13.59
C ILE A 177 -0.31 7.19 -14.67
N ARG A 178 -0.62 7.04 -15.96
CA ARG A 178 0.31 7.45 -17.03
C ARG A 178 0.52 8.95 -17.07
N PHE A 179 -0.54 9.72 -16.84
CA PHE A 179 -0.46 11.17 -16.77
C PHE A 179 0.50 11.61 -15.65
N LEU A 180 0.35 11.04 -14.46
CA LEU A 180 1.23 11.35 -13.32
C LEU A 180 2.68 10.94 -13.58
N VAL A 181 2.91 9.72 -14.08
CA VAL A 181 4.27 9.20 -14.29
C VAL A 181 4.99 9.93 -15.43
N LEU A 182 4.34 10.19 -16.56
CA LEU A 182 5.01 10.79 -17.72
C LEU A 182 5.21 12.30 -17.62
N LYS A 183 4.32 12.99 -16.90
CA LYS A 183 4.36 14.46 -16.82
C LYS A 183 5.22 14.94 -15.64
N TYR A 184 5.35 14.14 -14.58
CA TYR A 184 5.96 14.59 -13.32
C TYR A 184 7.08 13.70 -12.77
N HIS A 185 7.43 12.60 -13.44
CA HIS A 185 8.65 11.83 -13.17
C HIS A 185 9.53 11.76 -14.43
N PRO A 186 10.62 12.54 -14.51
CA PRO A 186 11.62 12.43 -15.59
C PRO A 186 12.42 11.13 -15.53
#